data_AF-A0A931R8N5-F1
#
_entry.id   AF-A0A931R8N5-F1
#
_cell.length_a   1.000
_cell.length_b   1.000
_cell.length_c   1.000
_cell.angle_alpha   90.00
_cell.angle_beta   90.00
_cell.angle_gamma   90.00
#
_symmetry.space_group_name_H-M   'P 1'
#
loop_
_entity.id
_entity.type
_entity.pdbx_description
1 polymer ?
#
loop_
_entity_poly.entity_id
_entity_poly.type
_entity_poly.pdbx_seq_one_letter_code
_entity_poly.pdbx_strand_id
1 'polypeptide(L)' 'MKLYGAIDLHSTNNVTVLIDEEDKIVYQKRLPNDLALILKDLSVYQPR' A
#
# COMPACT_ATOMS: atom_id res chain seq x y z
N MET A 1 -14.40 6.66 -3.22
CA MET A 1 -13.32 7.01 -2.28
C MET A 1 -12.03 6.99 -3.07
N LYS A 2 -11.33 8.12 -3.12
CA LYS A 2 -10.00 8.17 -3.72
C LYS A 2 -8.98 7.77 -2.65
N LEU A 3 -8.00 6.97 -3.03
CA LEU A 3 -6.89 6.57 -2.18
C LEU A 3 -5.59 7.06 -2.79
N TYR A 4 -4.67 7.48 -1.93
CA TYR A 4 -3.32 7.88 -2.32
C TYR A 4 -2.33 6.88 -1.73
N GLY A 5 -1.47 6.33 -2.59
CA GLY A 5 -0.49 5.33 -2.21
C GLY A 5 0.92 5.89 -2.16
N ALA A 6 1.68 5.49 -1.15
CA ALA A 6 3.10 5.74 -1.02
C ALA A 6 3.85 4.43 -0.76
N ILE A 7 5.04 4.30 -1.36
CA ILE A 7 5.95 3.18 -1.13
C ILE A 7 7.31 3.76 -0.73
N ASP A 8 7.70 3.50 0.50
CA ASP A 8 9.06 3.78 1.00
C ASP A 8 9.93 2.54 0.79
N LEU A 9 10.75 2.57 -0.27
CA LEU A 9 11.50 1.42 -0.77
C LEU A 9 12.89 1.32 -0.13
N HIS A 10 13.22 0.14 0.36
CA HIS A 10 14.56 -0.24 0.83
C HIS A 10 15.07 -1.47 0.04
N SER A 11 16.32 -1.88 0.27
CA SER A 11 16.95 -2.95 -0.52
C SER A 11 16.22 -4.31 -0.46
N THR A 12 15.58 -4.65 0.65
CA THR A 12 14.95 -5.98 0.86
C THR A 12 13.45 -5.92 1.18
N ASN A 13 12.94 -4.73 1.48
CA ASN A 13 11.55 -4.52 1.88
C ASN A 13 11.11 -3.11 1.50
N ASN A 14 9.82 -2.88 1.64
CA ASN A 14 9.21 -1.58 1.50
C ASN A 14 8.17 -1.36 2.59
N VAL A 15 7.85 -0.11 2.87
CA VAL A 15 6.66 0.26 3.63
C VAL A 15 5.64 0.81 2.64
N THR A 16 4.52 0.10 2.48
CA THR A 16 3.39 0.55 1.66
C THR A 16 2.36 1.21 2.55
N VAL A 17 1.93 2.42 2.19
CA VAL A 17 0.92 3.22 2.90
C VAL A 17 -0.18 3.62 1.93
N LEU A 18 -1.44 3.50 2.35
CA LEU A 18 -2.57 4.14 1.70
C LEU A 18 -3.22 5.15 2.66
N ILE A 19 -3.55 6.32 2.14
CA ILE A 19 -4.36 7.33 2.83
C ILE A 19 -5.63 7.65 2.03
N ASP A 20 -6.67 8.12 2.72
CA ASP A 20 -7.87 8.67 2.10
C ASP A 20 -7.74 10.18 1.81
N GLU A 21 -8.84 10.82 1.41
CA GLU A 21 -8.90 12.24 1.05
C GLU A 21 -8.87 13.18 2.28
N GLU A 22 -8.96 12.64 3.50
CA GLU A 22 -8.84 13.37 4.77
C GLU A 22 -7.49 13.11 5.44
N ASP A 23 -6.49 12.63 4.67
CA ASP A 23 -5.15 12.24 5.14
C ASP A 23 -5.15 11.12 6.21
N LYS A 24 -6.22 10.33 6.32
CA LYS A 24 -6.26 9.21 7.27
C LYS A 24 -5.60 7.97 6.68
N ILE A 25 -4.73 7.34 7.48
CA ILE A 25 -4.10 6.07 7.12
C ILE A 25 -5.16 4.95 7.15
N VAL A 26 -5.41 4.35 5.99
CA VAL A 26 -6.33 3.20 5.85
C VAL A 26 -5.59 1.86 5.71
N TYR A 27 -4.30 1.93 5.37
CA TYR A 27 -3.42 0.78 5.25
C TYR A 27 -1.97 1.22 5.49
N GLN A 28 -1.23 0.49 6.31
CA GLN A 28 0.21 0.66 6.46
C GLN A 28 0.84 -0.68 6.81
N LYS A 29 1.78 -1.15 5.98
CA LYS A 29 2.46 -2.42 6.22
C LYS A 29 3.86 -2.43 5.63
N ARG A 30 4.80 -3.03 6.37
CA ARG A 30 6.11 -3.40 5.84
C ARG A 30 5.98 -4.73 5.09
N LEU A 31 6.36 -4.75 3.83
CA LEU A 31 6.28 -5.92 2.95
C LEU A 31 7.67 -6.24 2.36
N PRO A 32 7.99 -7.51 2.06
CA PRO A 32 9.12 -7.81 1.22
C PRO A 32 8.95 -7.14 -0.16
N ASN A 33 10.06 -6.98 -0.89
CA ASN A 33 10.03 -6.50 -2.28
C ASN A 33 9.55 -7.61 -3.24
N ASP A 34 8.30 -8.03 -3.05
CA ASP A 34 7.61 -9.05 -3.83
C ASP A 34 6.29 -8.45 -4.36
N LEU A 35 6.22 -8.31 -5.69
CA LEU A 35 5.08 -7.68 -6.34
C LEU A 35 3.78 -8.46 -6.15
N ALA A 36 3.83 -9.80 -6.15
CA ALA A 36 2.64 -10.62 -6.02
C ALA A 36 2.02 -10.47 -4.62
N LEU A 37 2.85 -10.39 -3.58
CA LEU A 37 2.41 -10.12 -2.21
C LEU A 37 1.83 -8.71 -2.06
N ILE A 38 2.48 -7.71 -2.64
CA ILE A 38 1.97 -6.32 -2.61
C ILE A 38 0.61 -6.24 -3.29
N LEU A 39 0.45 -6.81 -4.49
CA LEU A 39 -0.82 -6.81 -5.21
C LEU A 39 -1.92 -7.57 -4.46
N LYS A 40 -1.58 -8.71 -3.85
CA LYS A 40 -2.53 -9.47 -3.03
C LYS A 40 -3.04 -8.64 -1.85
N ASP A 41 -2.14 -7.98 -1.13
CA ASP A 41 -2.52 -7.15 0.03
C ASP A 41 -3.34 -5.92 -0.40
N LEU A 42 -3.03 -5.32 -1.55
CA LEU A 42 -3.74 -4.15 -2.06
C LEU A 42 -5.05 -4.48 -2.81
N SER A 43 -5.32 -5.75 -3.10
CA SER A 43 -6.47 -6.19 -3.91
C SER A 43 -7.83 -5.74 -3.36
N VAL A 44 -7.96 -5.65 -2.03
CA VAL A 44 -9.20 -5.21 -1.36
C VAL A 44 -9.52 -3.72 -1.55
N TYR A 45 -8.54 -2.94 -2.02
CA TYR A 45 -8.66 -1.50 -2.26
C TYR A 45 -8.82 -1.16 -3.75
N GLN A 46 -8.83 -2.15 -4.64
CA GLN A 46 -9.05 -1.91 -6.06
C GLN A 46 -10.54 -1.61 -6.34
N PRO A 47 -10.84 -0.64 -7.22
CA PRO A 47 -12.20 -0.43 -7.70
C PRO A 47 -12.69 -1.68 -8.45
N ARG A 48 -14.00 -1.97 -8.31
CA ARG A 48 -14.67 -3.04 -9.05
C ARG A 48 -14.92 -2.66 -10.50
#